data_AF-A0A425XY44-F1
#
_entry.id   AF-A0A425XY44-F1
#
_cell.length_a   1.000
_cell.length_b   1.000
_cell.length_c   1.000
_cell.angle_alpha   90.00
_cell.angle_beta   90.00
_cell.angle_gamma   90.00
#
_symmetry.space_group_name_H-M   'P 1'
#
loop_
_entity.id
_entity.type
_entity.pdbx_description
1 polymer ?
#
loop_
_entity_poly.entity_id
_entity_poly.type
_entity_poly.pdbx_seq_one_letter_code
_entity_poly.pdbx_strand_id
1 'polypeptide(L)'
;MLKLIISIIRWLARFLGVFLFLFFAWFAIEFGIDDPSHMSPQLLKLFYTHMLMMFALLIVWRYELLGGIILVIAYSYFSIINHTFWTNPIYPIFFFIGLLHLFSWVFRYGVKLIRGGFLVRYLFR
;
A
#
# COMPACT_ATOMS: atom_id res chain seq x y z
N MET A 1 22.05 -8.51 13.74
CA MET A 1 21.86 -7.17 13.14
C MET A 1 20.78 -7.15 12.05
N LEU A 2 20.93 -7.90 10.95
CA LEU A 2 19.97 -7.89 9.82
C LEU A 2 18.50 -8.18 10.22
N LYS A 3 18.27 -9.19 11.08
CA LYS A 3 16.92 -9.53 11.58
C LYS A 3 16.25 -8.36 12.34
N LEU A 4 17.03 -7.59 13.10
CA LEU A 4 16.53 -6.43 13.84
C LEU A 4 16.11 -5.32 12.87
N ILE A 5 16.97 -5.00 11.90
CA ILE A 5 16.69 -3.99 10.87
C ILE A 5 15.39 -4.31 10.10
N ILE A 6 15.21 -5.57 9.68
CA ILE A 6 13.99 -6.02 8.99
C ILE A 6 12.75 -5.84 9.88
N SER A 7 12.88 -6.13 11.17
CA SER A 7 11.79 -5.98 12.14
C SER A 7 11.41 -4.50 12.30
N ILE A 8 12.40 -3.61 12.40
CA ILE A 8 12.21 -2.16 12.48
C ILE A 8 11.52 -1.66 11.20
N ILE A 9 12.01 -2.03 10.02
CA ILE A 9 11.42 -1.64 8.72
C ILE A 9 9.96 -2.07 8.64
N ARG A 10 9.65 -3.31 9.04
CA ARG A 10 8.27 -3.81 9.04
C ARG A 10 7.36 -2.99 9.95
N TRP A 11 7.79 -2.75 11.18
CA TRP A 11 6.98 -2.00 12.14
C TRP A 11 6.80 -0.55 11.71
N LEU A 12 7.85 0.08 11.15
CA LEU A 12 7.75 1.40 10.55
C LEU A 12 6.70 1.43 9.43
N ALA A 13 6.75 0.48 8.50
CA ALA A 13 5.76 0.38 7.41
C ALA A 13 4.33 0.21 7.95
N ARG A 14 4.15 -0.61 8.99
CA ARG A 14 2.86 -0.83 9.66
C ARG A 14 2.32 0.43 10.32
N PHE A 15 3.14 1.14 11.08
CA PHE A 15 2.72 2.37 11.74
C PHE A 15 2.38 3.46 10.72
N LEU A 16 3.20 3.61 9.67
CA LEU A 16 2.92 4.53 8.57
C LEU A 16 1.61 4.17 7.86
N GLY A 17 1.37 2.88 7.59
CA GLY A 17 0.13 2.41 6.97
C GLY A 17 -1.11 2.69 7.81
N VAL A 18 -1.06 2.42 9.13
CA VAL A 18 -2.17 2.72 10.05
C VAL A 18 -2.41 4.22 10.13
N PHE A 19 -1.35 5.02 10.28
CA PHE A 19 -1.45 6.47 10.32
C PHE A 19 -2.10 7.01 9.05
N LEU A 20 -1.64 6.56 7.88
CA LEU A 20 -2.17 7.00 6.59
C LEU A 20 -3.63 6.57 6.38
N PHE A 21 -3.98 5.35 6.79
CA PHE A 21 -5.35 4.86 6.74
C PHE A 21 -6.29 5.72 7.61
N LEU A 22 -5.89 5.97 8.86
CA LEU A 22 -6.67 6.81 9.78
C LEU A 22 -6.77 8.26 9.30
N PHE A 23 -5.69 8.79 8.72
CA PHE A 23 -5.68 10.13 8.11
C PHE A 23 -6.75 10.25 7.02
N PHE A 24 -6.77 9.35 6.04
CA PHE A 24 -7.79 9.41 4.98
C PHE A 24 -9.19 9.05 5.46
N ALA A 25 -9.34 8.15 6.43
CA ALA A 25 -10.63 7.84 7.04
C ALA A 25 -11.21 9.07 7.76
N TRP A 26 -10.37 9.83 8.47
CA TRP A 26 -10.75 11.09 9.10
C TRP A 26 -11.24 12.11 8.05
N PHE A 27 -10.49 12.30 6.96
CA PHE A 27 -10.91 13.18 5.87
C PHE A 27 -12.25 12.77 5.25
N ALA A 28 -12.49 11.47 5.04
CA ALA A 28 -13.75 10.98 4.51
C ALA A 28 -14.94 11.24 5.44
N ILE A 29 -14.73 11.23 6.76
CA ILE A 29 -15.77 11.56 7.74
C ILE A 29 -16.05 13.06 7.74
N GLU A 30 -15.01 13.89 7.74
CA GLU A 30 -15.15 15.35 7.86
C GLU A 30 -15.73 16.00 6.58
N PHE A 31 -15.25 15.59 5.41
CA PHE A 31 -15.63 16.18 4.13
C PHE A 31 -16.72 15.40 3.39
N GLY A 32 -17.08 14.21 3.89
CA GLY A 32 -17.96 13.30 3.20
C GLY A 32 -17.31 12.66 1.96
N ILE A 33 -18.10 11.84 1.26
CA ILE A 33 -17.70 11.20 0.01
C ILE A 33 -18.75 11.59 -1.03
N ASP A 34 -18.31 12.20 -2.14
CA ASP A 34 -19.19 12.52 -3.26
C ASP A 34 -19.86 11.25 -3.81
N ASP A 35 -21.10 11.37 -4.28
CA ASP A 35 -21.81 10.26 -4.90
C ASP A 35 -21.10 9.82 -6.20
N PRO A 36 -20.61 8.56 -6.29
CA PRO A 36 -19.92 8.07 -7.48
C PRO A 36 -20.73 8.18 -8.78
N SER A 37 -22.07 8.20 -8.69
CA SER A 37 -22.95 8.32 -9.86
C SER A 37 -22.92 9.71 -10.51
N HIS A 38 -22.43 10.73 -9.79
CA HIS A 38 -22.34 12.11 -10.26
C HIS A 38 -20.90 12.52 -10.61
N MET A 39 -19.92 11.64 -10.43
CA MET A 39 -18.52 11.91 -10.73
C MET A 39 -18.21 11.85 -12.23
N SER A 40 -17.26 12.68 -12.68
CA SER A 40 -16.70 12.52 -14.03
C SER A 40 -15.97 11.17 -14.16
N PRO A 41 -15.86 10.58 -15.36
CA PRO A 41 -15.17 9.29 -15.56
C PRO A 41 -13.73 9.29 -15.06
N GLN A 42 -13.05 10.43 -15.10
CA GLN A 42 -11.68 10.58 -14.61
C GLN A 42 -11.63 10.57 -13.08
N LEU A 43 -12.52 11.33 -12.44
CA LEU A 43 -12.61 11.38 -10.98
C LEU A 43 -12.99 10.01 -10.41
N LEU A 44 -13.88 9.29 -11.09
CA LEU A 44 -14.30 7.95 -10.71
C LEU A 44 -13.12 6.94 -10.72
N LYS A 45 -12.25 6.99 -11.73
CA LYS A 45 -11.03 6.16 -11.78
C LYS A 45 -10.08 6.46 -10.63
N LEU A 46 -9.88 7.74 -10.32
CA LEU A 46 -9.04 8.18 -9.20
C LEU A 46 -9.62 7.70 -7.87
N PHE A 47 -10.93 7.84 -7.67
CA PHE A 47 -11.63 7.39 -6.49
C PHE A 47 -11.46 5.89 -6.26
N TYR A 48 -11.77 5.05 -7.25
CA TYR A 48 -11.64 3.60 -7.11
C TYR A 48 -10.20 3.15 -6.89
N THR A 49 -9.24 3.81 -7.55
CA THR A 49 -7.82 3.49 -7.35
C THR A 49 -7.36 3.89 -5.96
N HIS A 50 -7.84 5.03 -5.44
CA HIS A 50 -7.58 5.45 -4.06
C HIS A 50 -8.20 4.47 -3.05
N MET A 51 -9.45 4.06 -3.25
CA MET A 51 -10.09 3.02 -2.45
C MET A 51 -9.29 1.71 -2.48
N LEU A 52 -8.77 1.31 -3.65
CA LEU A 52 -7.91 0.13 -3.77
C LEU A 52 -6.62 0.28 -2.94
N MET A 53 -5.99 1.46 -2.93
CA MET A 53 -4.83 1.74 -2.06
C MET A 53 -5.22 1.62 -0.57
N MET A 54 -6.39 2.13 -0.17
CA MET A 54 -6.89 2.03 1.20
C MET A 54 -7.14 0.58 1.62
N PHE A 55 -7.75 -0.23 0.75
CA PHE A 55 -7.90 -1.68 0.98
C PHE A 55 -6.56 -2.39 1.05
N ALA A 56 -5.59 -2.02 0.21
CA ALA A 56 -4.27 -2.62 0.23
C ALA A 56 -3.53 -2.37 1.56
N LEU A 57 -3.72 -1.20 2.19
CA LEU A 57 -3.20 -0.92 3.54
C LEU A 57 -3.79 -1.84 4.62
N LEU A 58 -5.03 -2.31 4.45
CA LEU A 58 -5.63 -3.31 5.35
C LEU A 58 -5.07 -4.71 5.08
N ILE A 59 -4.99 -5.09 3.80
CA ILE A 59 -4.49 -6.40 3.37
C ILE A 59 -3.04 -6.61 3.82
N VAL A 60 -2.20 -5.58 3.70
CA VAL A 60 -0.76 -5.66 4.02
C VAL A 60 -0.48 -5.96 5.49
N TRP A 61 -1.47 -5.71 6.38
CA TRP A 61 -1.34 -6.04 7.80
C TRP A 61 -1.22 -7.55 8.04
N ARG A 62 -1.97 -8.34 7.25
CA ARG A 62 -2.01 -9.80 7.34
C ARG A 62 -1.16 -10.50 6.27
N TYR A 63 -1.11 -9.94 5.06
CA TYR A 63 -0.49 -10.51 3.87
C TYR A 63 0.49 -9.50 3.27
N GLU A 64 1.73 -9.46 3.77
CA GLU A 64 2.69 -8.40 3.41
C GLU A 64 3.03 -8.38 1.92
N LEU A 65 3.20 -9.54 1.28
CA LEU A 65 3.49 -9.62 -0.14
C LEU A 65 2.31 -9.10 -0.98
N LEU A 66 1.12 -9.67 -0.80
CA LEU A 66 -0.06 -9.34 -1.59
C LEU A 66 -0.45 -7.88 -1.40
N GLY A 67 -0.52 -7.42 -0.15
CA GLY A 67 -0.84 -6.03 0.15
C GLY A 67 0.21 -5.07 -0.43
N GLY A 68 1.50 -5.40 -0.32
CA GLY A 68 2.58 -4.60 -0.89
C GLY A 68 2.51 -4.50 -2.42
N ILE A 69 2.26 -5.61 -3.11
CA ILE A 69 2.10 -5.65 -4.57
C ILE A 69 0.89 -4.81 -5.00
N ILE A 70 -0.27 -5.05 -4.39
CA ILE A 70 -1.51 -4.32 -4.71
C ILE A 70 -1.29 -2.82 -4.49
N LEU A 71 -0.64 -2.44 -3.38
CA LEU A 71 -0.41 -1.04 -3.05
C LEU A 71 0.51 -0.35 -4.05
N VAL A 72 1.61 -1.01 -4.45
CA VAL A 72 2.54 -0.51 -5.47
C VAL A 72 1.84 -0.34 -6.82
N ILE A 73 1.09 -1.36 -7.28
CA ILE A 73 0.40 -1.33 -8.57
C ILE A 73 -0.71 -0.27 -8.58
N ALA A 74 -1.54 -0.23 -7.52
CA ALA A 74 -2.62 0.74 -7.39
C ALA A 74 -2.06 2.18 -7.40
N TYR A 75 -0.98 2.43 -6.65
CA TYR A 75 -0.30 3.71 -6.69
C TYR A 75 0.26 4.06 -8.08
N SER A 76 0.96 3.13 -8.73
CA SER A 76 1.54 3.39 -10.06
C SER A 76 0.44 3.72 -11.07
N TYR A 77 -0.68 3.00 -11.03
CA TYR A 77 -1.84 3.33 -11.86
C TYR A 77 -2.40 4.72 -11.51
N PHE A 78 -2.60 5.02 -10.21
CA PHE A 78 -3.07 6.33 -9.73
C PHE A 78 -2.19 7.48 -10.24
N SER A 79 -0.87 7.32 -10.16
CA SER A 79 0.10 8.32 -10.58
C SER A 79 0.09 8.56 -12.09
N ILE A 80 -0.22 7.54 -12.91
CA ILE A 80 -0.30 7.68 -14.37
C ILE A 80 -1.55 8.48 -14.77
N ILE A 81 -2.68 8.21 -14.11
CA ILE A 81 -3.95 8.86 -14.45
C ILE A 81 -4.10 10.24 -13.78
N ASN A 82 -3.39 10.52 -12.70
CA ASN A 82 -3.46 11.80 -12.00
C ASN A 82 -2.40 12.78 -12.52
N HIS A 83 -2.77 13.67 -13.46
CA HIS A 83 -1.81 14.62 -14.04
C HIS A 83 -1.38 15.76 -13.10
N THR A 84 -2.15 16.04 -12.04
CA THR A 84 -1.80 17.03 -11.00
C THR A 84 -1.01 16.42 -9.85
N PHE A 85 -0.60 15.16 -9.97
CA PHE A 85 0.01 14.36 -8.90
C PHE A 85 1.25 14.99 -8.24
N TRP A 86 2.11 15.65 -9.02
CA TRP A 86 3.37 16.22 -8.52
C TRP A 86 3.19 17.34 -7.49
N THR A 87 1.96 17.83 -7.26
CA THR A 87 1.68 18.87 -6.27
C THR A 87 1.31 18.32 -4.89
N ASN A 88 1.02 17.02 -4.75
CA ASN A 88 0.57 16.43 -3.48
C ASN A 88 1.59 15.45 -2.89
N PRO A 89 2.38 15.85 -1.87
CA PRO A 89 3.47 15.03 -1.32
C PRO A 89 2.99 13.80 -0.53
N ILE A 90 1.69 13.71 -0.21
CA ILE A 90 1.13 12.63 0.61
C ILE A 90 1.01 11.31 -0.17
N TYR A 91 0.65 11.35 -1.45
CA TYR A 91 0.40 10.13 -2.21
C TYR A 91 1.62 9.23 -2.41
N PRO A 92 2.84 9.74 -2.66
CA PRO A 92 4.06 8.91 -2.71
C PRO A 92 4.30 8.05 -1.46
N ILE A 93 3.72 8.41 -0.32
CA ILE A 93 3.84 7.64 0.93
C ILE A 93 3.20 6.25 0.78
N PHE A 94 2.10 6.10 0.02
CA PHE A 94 1.50 4.79 -0.25
C PHE A 94 2.49 3.85 -0.96
N PHE A 95 3.18 4.36 -1.98
CA PHE A 95 4.21 3.61 -2.70
C PHE A 95 5.36 3.21 -1.80
N PHE A 96 5.85 4.16 -1.00
CA PHE A 96 6.94 3.92 -0.07
C PHE A 96 6.57 2.83 0.95
N ILE A 97 5.38 2.89 1.55
CA ILE A 97 4.87 1.84 2.45
C ILE A 97 4.85 0.48 1.74
N GLY A 98 4.35 0.43 0.50
CA GLY A 98 4.33 -0.78 -0.32
C GLY A 98 5.74 -1.37 -0.51
N LEU A 99 6.71 -0.55 -0.87
CA LEU A 99 8.11 -0.96 -1.01
C LEU A 99 8.71 -1.46 0.31
N LEU A 100 8.44 -0.80 1.44
CA LEU A 100 8.93 -1.27 2.74
C LEU A 100 8.38 -2.65 3.10
N HIS A 101 7.11 -2.92 2.80
CA HIS A 101 6.50 -4.23 3.00
C HIS A 101 7.09 -5.30 2.08
N LEU A 102 7.27 -4.99 0.79
CA LEU A 102 7.91 -5.90 -0.16
C LEU A 102 9.36 -6.20 0.23
N PHE A 103 10.12 -5.18 0.62
CA PHE A 103 11.48 -5.34 1.13
C PHE A 103 11.48 -6.24 2.39
N SER A 104 10.66 -5.91 3.38
CA SER A 104 10.45 -6.74 4.58
C SER A 104 10.16 -8.20 4.25
N TRP A 105 9.29 -8.47 3.27
CA TRP A 105 8.92 -9.81 2.85
C TRP A 105 10.06 -10.54 2.12
N VAL A 106 10.72 -9.89 1.16
CA VAL A 106 11.80 -10.47 0.36
C VAL A 106 12.95 -10.95 1.24
N PHE A 107 13.37 -10.14 2.22
CA PHE A 107 14.48 -10.51 3.10
C PHE A 107 14.14 -11.64 4.08
N ARG A 108 12.86 -11.86 4.42
CA ARG A 108 12.45 -12.97 5.31
C ARG A 108 12.14 -14.27 4.57
N TYR A 109 11.52 -14.15 3.40
CA TYR A 109 10.91 -15.26 2.69
C TYR A 109 11.38 -15.37 1.24
N GLY A 110 11.57 -14.26 0.55
CA GLY A 110 12.05 -14.24 -0.84
C GLY A 110 13.42 -14.89 -1.02
N VAL A 111 14.35 -14.71 -0.09
CA VAL A 111 15.66 -15.39 -0.15
C VAL A 111 15.52 -16.92 -0.05
N LYS A 112 14.48 -17.41 0.66
CA LYS A 112 14.19 -18.85 0.74
C LYS A 112 13.58 -19.40 -0.55
N LEU A 113 12.88 -18.55 -1.32
CA LEU A 113 12.39 -18.89 -2.66
C LEU A 113 13.57 -19.22 -3.60
N ILE A 114 14.57 -18.33 -3.64
CA ILE A 114 15.74 -18.48 -4.52
C ILE A 114 16.58 -19.71 -4.16
N ARG A 115 16.62 -20.08 -2.87
CA ARG A 115 17.38 -21.24 -2.38
C ARG A 115 16.63 -22.58 -2.46
N GLY A 116 15.49 -22.64 -3.16
CA GLY A 116 14.70 -23.87 -3.33
C GLY A 116 13.94 -24.34 -2.08
N GLY A 117 13.97 -23.57 -0.98
CA GLY A 117 13.28 -23.87 0.28
C GLY A 117 11.91 -23.20 0.41
N PHE A 118 11.26 -22.89 -0.72
CA PHE A 118 9.99 -22.18 -0.73
C PHE A 118 8.84 -23.05 -0.25
N LEU A 119 7.96 -22.46 0.55
CA LEU A 119 6.70 -23.08 0.92
C LEU A 119 5.59 -22.08 0.58
N VAL A 120 4.50 -22.58 -0.01
CA VAL A 120 3.33 -21.78 -0.42
C VAL A 120 2.81 -20.90 0.73
N ARG A 121 2.93 -21.37 1.98
CA ARG A 121 2.58 -20.61 3.19
C ARG A 121 3.28 -19.25 3.31
N TYR A 122 4.39 -19.01 2.60
CA TYR A 122 5.10 -17.73 2.61
C TYR A 122 4.40 -16.66 1.77
N LEU A 123 3.57 -17.02 0.79
CA LEU A 123 2.75 -16.06 0.03
C LEU A 123 1.69 -15.41 0.92
N PHE A 124 1.26 -16.12 1.96
CA PHE A 124 0.20 -15.71 2.89
C PHE A 124 0.75 -15.15 4.22
N ARG A 125 2.00 -14.66 4.21
CA ARG A 125 2.70 -14.06 5.35
C ARG A 125 3.03 -12.61 5.03
#